data_AF-A0A821FB06-F1
#
_entry.id   AF-A0A821FB06-F1
#
_cell.length_a   1.000
_cell.length_b   1.000
_cell.length_c   1.000
_cell.angle_alpha   90.00
_cell.angle_beta   90.00
_cell.angle_gamma   90.00
#
_symmetry.space_group_name_H-M   'P 1'
#
loop_
_entity.id
_entity.type
_entity.pdbx_description
1 polymer ?
#
loop_
_entity_poly.entity_id
_entity_poly.type
_entity_poly.pdbx_seq_one_letter_code
_entity_poly.pdbx_strand_id
1 'polypeptide(L)'
;MNTRNQITRKSRWEELKETVKIILNIGTVFDPNGVDGDFLNRKCHLNVNDPNKIDVAFTRRPVGYSRLAPALDYIFKLDAAKPGADKHLLVFVATDAEPTNESDKVDLKSLENIMTD
;
A
#
# COMPACT_ATOMS: atom_id res chain seq x y z
N MET A 1 43.86 -9.45 -5.34
CA MET A 1 42.84 -8.39 -5.17
C MET A 1 41.54 -9.06 -4.78
N ASN A 2 41.06 -8.81 -3.56
CA ASN A 2 39.91 -9.52 -2.99
C ASN A 2 38.67 -8.64 -3.14
N THR A 3 37.89 -8.89 -4.20
CA THR A 3 36.64 -8.16 -4.46
C THR A 3 35.61 -8.62 -3.45
N ARG A 4 35.55 -7.94 -2.29
CA ARG A 4 34.41 -8.07 -1.38
C ARG A 4 33.18 -7.60 -2.14
N ASN A 5 32.36 -8.53 -2.59
CA ASN A 5 30.97 -8.26 -2.92
C ASN A 5 30.32 -7.65 -1.67
N GLN A 6 30.24 -6.32 -1.62
CA GLN A 6 29.41 -5.64 -0.64
C GLN A 6 27.98 -5.97 -1.01
N ILE A 7 27.41 -6.98 -0.34
CA ILE A 7 25.96 -7.16 -0.32
C ILE A 7 25.41 -5.96 0.44
N THR A 8 25.06 -4.89 -0.28
CA THR A 8 24.32 -3.77 0.27
C THR A 8 22.97 -4.30 0.73
N ARG A 9 22.82 -4.45 2.05
CA ARG A 9 21.56 -4.86 2.68
C ARG A 9 20.50 -3.82 2.34
N LYS A 10 19.42 -4.24 1.68
CA LYS A 10 18.27 -3.37 1.40
C LYS A 10 17.70 -2.86 2.73
N SER A 11 17.23 -1.63 2.72
CA SER A 11 16.45 -1.12 3.85
C SER A 11 15.03 -1.70 3.79
N ARG A 12 14.33 -1.79 4.93
CA ARG A 12 12.91 -2.20 4.96
C ARG A 12 12.04 -1.39 3.98
N TRP A 13 12.39 -0.12 3.77
CA TRP A 13 11.74 0.77 2.81
C TRP A 13 11.93 0.33 1.36
N GLU A 14 13.13 -0.14 1.01
CA GLU A 14 13.42 -0.67 -0.32
C GLU A 14 12.76 -2.04 -0.54
N GLU A 15 12.71 -2.88 0.50
CA GLU A 15 11.98 -4.16 0.47
C GLU A 15 10.47 -3.94 0.28
N LEU A 16 9.90 -2.94 0.96
CA LEU A 16 8.49 -2.56 0.80
C LEU A 16 8.19 -2.07 -0.62
N LYS A 17 9.07 -1.24 -1.19
CA LYS A 17 8.97 -0.79 -2.59
C LYS A 17 8.93 -1.96 -3.55
N GLU A 18 9.85 -2.91 -3.41
CA GLU A 18 9.90 -4.10 -4.26
C GLU A 18 8.65 -4.96 -4.13
N THR A 19 8.14 -5.13 -2.90
CA THR A 19 6.90 -5.85 -2.65
C THR A 19 5.72 -5.19 -3.36
N VAL A 20 5.59 -3.87 -3.26
CA VAL A 20 4.53 -3.12 -3.97
C VAL A 20 4.67 -3.27 -5.49
N LYS A 21 5.88 -3.23 -6.04
CA LYS A 21 6.10 -3.45 -7.49
C LYS A 21 5.70 -4.84 -7.94
N ILE A 22 5.92 -5.87 -7.11
CA ILE A 22 5.45 -7.23 -7.40
C ILE A 22 3.92 -7.28 -7.41
N ILE A 23 3.26 -6.70 -6.41
CA ILE A 23 1.79 -6.64 -6.33
C ILE A 23 1.21 -5.93 -7.55
N LEU A 24 1.79 -4.78 -7.95
CA LEU A 24 1.36 -4.04 -9.14
C LEU A 24 1.55 -4.85 -10.43
N ASN A 25 2.69 -5.54 -10.58
CA ASN A 25 2.93 -6.42 -11.73
C ASN A 25 1.85 -7.51 -11.84
N ILE A 26 1.46 -8.11 -10.72
CA ILE A 26 0.42 -9.14 -10.71
C ILE A 26 -0.94 -8.50 -10.99
N GLY A 27 -1.30 -7.43 -10.29
CA GLY A 27 -2.62 -6.79 -10.39
C GLY A 27 -2.90 -6.21 -11.79
N THR A 28 -1.89 -5.63 -12.44
CA THR A 28 -2.02 -5.07 -13.80
C THR A 28 -2.26 -6.12 -14.89
N VAL A 29 -1.97 -7.40 -14.62
CA VAL A 29 -2.38 -8.51 -15.50
C VAL A 29 -3.89 -8.74 -15.45
N PHE A 30 -4.53 -8.48 -14.30
CA PHE A 30 -5.96 -8.69 -14.10
C PHE A 30 -6.80 -7.44 -14.41
N ASP A 31 -6.25 -6.24 -14.26
CA ASP A 31 -6.92 -4.99 -14.64
C ASP A 31 -6.06 -4.17 -15.63
N PRO A 32 -6.41 -4.14 -16.92
CA PRO A 32 -5.67 -3.36 -17.92
C PRO A 32 -5.77 -1.85 -17.70
N ASN A 33 -6.74 -1.37 -16.91
CA ASN A 33 -6.82 0.05 -16.55
C ASN A 33 -5.78 0.43 -15.48
N GLY A 34 -5.15 -0.56 -14.85
CA GLY A 34 -4.16 -0.38 -13.80
C GLY A 34 -4.74 -0.64 -12.41
N VAL A 35 -3.88 -0.44 -11.41
CA VAL A 35 -4.21 -0.63 -9.99
C VAL A 35 -4.06 0.71 -9.26
N ASP A 36 -4.97 1.01 -8.35
CA ASP A 36 -4.87 2.19 -7.50
C ASP A 36 -3.96 1.92 -6.29
N GLY A 37 -3.02 2.83 -6.04
CA GLY A 37 -2.12 2.81 -4.90
C GLY A 37 -2.47 3.91 -3.90
N ASP A 38 -2.98 3.52 -2.73
CA ASP A 38 -3.21 4.44 -1.62
C ASP A 38 -2.00 4.42 -0.67
N PHE A 39 -1.50 5.62 -0.34
CA PHE A 39 -0.36 5.79 0.57
C PHE A 39 -0.81 6.63 1.75
N LEU A 40 -0.64 6.08 2.96
CA LEU A 40 -0.96 6.82 4.18
C LEU A 40 -0.25 8.18 4.21
N ASN A 41 -1.00 9.20 4.64
CA ASN A 41 -0.54 10.58 4.82
C ASN A 41 -0.10 11.27 3.51
N ARG A 42 -0.57 10.78 2.35
CA ARG A 42 -0.17 11.26 1.02
C ARG A 42 -1.30 11.16 0.01
N LYS A 43 -1.05 11.69 -1.19
CA LYS A 43 -1.96 11.59 -2.32
C LYS A 43 -1.92 10.18 -2.93
N CYS A 44 -3.08 9.64 -3.26
CA CYS A 44 -3.22 8.38 -3.97
C CYS A 44 -2.64 8.46 -5.40
N HIS A 45 -2.11 7.34 -5.87
CA HIS A 45 -1.65 7.13 -7.24
C HIS A 45 -2.67 6.24 -7.95
N LEU A 46 -3.43 6.80 -8.90
CA LEU A 46 -4.52 6.08 -9.56
C LEU A 46 -4.06 5.45 -10.88
N ASN A 47 -4.72 4.37 -11.28
CA ASN A 47 -4.54 3.69 -12.57
C ASN A 47 -3.07 3.37 -12.87
N VAL A 48 -2.35 2.86 -11.87
CA VAL A 48 -0.93 2.51 -12.03
C VAL A 48 -0.84 1.24 -12.86
N ASN A 49 -0.41 1.39 -14.11
CA ASN A 49 -0.26 0.32 -15.09
C ASN A 49 1.21 -0.02 -15.42
N ASP A 50 2.15 0.77 -14.90
CA ASP A 50 3.58 0.50 -14.97
C ASP A 50 4.13 0.56 -13.53
N PRO A 51 4.61 -0.56 -12.98
CA PRO A 51 5.14 -0.60 -11.62
C PRO A 51 6.28 0.38 -11.38
N ASN A 52 7.01 0.83 -12.40
CA ASN A 52 8.08 1.81 -12.23
C ASN A 52 7.54 3.21 -11.91
N LYS A 53 6.29 3.51 -12.26
CA LYS A 53 5.64 4.79 -11.89
C LYS A 53 5.48 4.93 -10.38
N ILE A 54 5.50 3.84 -9.62
CA ILE A 54 5.38 3.89 -8.16
C ILE A 54 6.67 4.39 -7.50
N ASP A 55 7.83 4.33 -8.18
CA ASP A 55 9.12 4.70 -7.60
C ASP A 55 9.11 6.15 -7.09
N VAL A 56 8.34 7.04 -7.72
CA VAL A 56 8.16 8.43 -7.27
C VAL A 56 7.57 8.52 -5.86
N ALA A 57 6.64 7.64 -5.51
CA ALA A 57 6.02 7.59 -4.18
C ALA A 57 7.04 7.17 -3.10
N PHE A 58 8.09 6.44 -3.50
CA PHE A 58 9.15 5.96 -2.61
C PHE A 58 10.35 6.90 -2.49
N THR A 59 10.40 8.00 -3.25
CA THR A 59 11.47 9.02 -3.16
C THR A 59 11.51 9.74 -1.81
N ARG A 60 10.36 9.82 -1.13
CA ARG A 60 10.23 10.42 0.20
C ARG A 60 9.76 9.35 1.18
N ARG A 61 10.37 9.26 2.37
CA ARG A 61 9.89 8.39 3.47
C ARG A 61 8.59 8.92 4.08
N PRO A 62 7.63 8.04 4.42
CA PRO A 62 6.35 8.43 5.00
C PRO A 62 6.58 9.13 6.34
N VAL A 63 5.67 10.04 6.67
CA VAL A 63 5.66 10.80 7.92
C VAL A 63 4.25 10.78 8.48
N GLY A 64 4.12 10.90 9.81
CA GLY A 64 2.84 10.81 10.50
C GLY A 64 2.53 9.41 10.99
N TYR A 65 1.28 9.20 11.40
CA TYR A 65 0.79 8.00 12.06
C TYR A 65 0.34 6.93 11.05
N SER A 66 0.37 5.66 11.46
CA SER A 66 -0.05 4.51 10.66
C SER A 66 -1.56 4.28 10.77
N ARG A 67 -2.36 5.30 10.43
CA ARG A 67 -3.83 5.29 10.55
C ARG A 67 -4.50 4.42 9.47
N LEU A 68 -4.29 3.11 9.55
CA LEU A 68 -4.74 2.14 8.56
C LEU A 68 -6.26 1.96 8.57
N ALA A 69 -6.87 1.88 9.75
CA ALA A 69 -8.32 1.69 9.89
C ALA A 69 -9.12 2.76 9.12
N PRO A 70 -8.94 4.08 9.37
CA PRO A 70 -9.63 5.12 8.59
C PRO A 70 -9.36 5.08 7.08
N ALA A 71 -8.16 4.67 6.65
CA ALA A 71 -7.83 4.56 5.23
C ALA A 71 -8.61 3.41 4.56
N LEU A 72 -8.71 2.26 5.22
CA LEU A 72 -9.49 1.14 4.72
C LEU A 72 -11.00 1.45 4.71
N ASP A 73 -11.52 2.09 5.76
CA ASP A 73 -12.92 2.55 5.81
C ASP A 73 -13.25 3.49 4.63
N TYR A 74 -12.34 4.40 4.30
CA TYR A 74 -12.48 5.25 3.12
C TYR A 74 -12.52 4.44 1.82
N ILE A 75 -11.57 3.50 1.64
CA ILE A 75 -11.49 2.66 0.43
C ILE A 75 -12.76 1.81 0.26
N PHE A 76 -13.26 1.19 1.33
CA PHE A 76 -14.46 0.35 1.28
C PHE A 76 -15.76 1.13 1.04
N LYS A 77 -15.74 2.46 1.25
CA LYS A 77 -16.88 3.35 0.94
C LYS A 77 -16.86 3.90 -0.49
N LEU A 78 -15.78 3.68 -1.25
CA LEU A 78 -15.71 4.10 -2.66
C LEU A 78 -16.77 3.37 -3.50
N ASP A 79 -17.27 4.03 -4.55
CA ASP A 79 -18.26 3.43 -5.43
C ASP A 79 -17.75 2.14 -6.09
N ALA A 80 -16.45 2.07 -6.39
CA ALA A 80 -15.80 0.87 -6.93
C ALA A 80 -15.76 -0.31 -5.95
N ALA A 81 -15.97 -0.08 -4.65
CA ALA A 81 -15.99 -1.11 -3.62
C ALA A 81 -17.40 -1.66 -3.35
N LYS A 82 -18.45 -1.01 -3.88
CA LYS A 82 -19.84 -1.35 -3.56
C LYS A 82 -20.28 -2.64 -4.25
N PRO A 83 -21.19 -3.43 -3.63
CA PRO A 83 -21.82 -4.55 -4.29
C PRO A 83 -22.50 -4.14 -5.61
N GLY A 84 -22.25 -4.88 -6.68
CA GLY A 84 -22.76 -4.59 -8.02
C GLY A 84 -21.89 -3.63 -8.85
N ALA A 85 -20.74 -3.18 -8.32
CA ALA A 85 -19.71 -2.56 -9.14
C ALA A 85 -19.16 -3.56 -10.18
N ASP A 86 -18.72 -3.04 -11.33
CA ASP A 86 -18.23 -3.85 -12.45
C ASP A 86 -16.96 -4.66 -12.12
N LYS A 87 -16.24 -4.28 -11.05
CA LYS A 87 -14.97 -4.88 -10.64
C LYS A 87 -15.02 -5.30 -9.18
N HIS A 88 -14.48 -6.48 -8.89
CA HIS A 88 -14.27 -6.92 -7.52
C HIS A 88 -13.06 -6.20 -6.91
N LEU A 89 -13.21 -5.74 -5.66
CA LEU A 89 -12.14 -5.09 -4.91
C LEU A 89 -11.29 -6.13 -4.15
N LEU A 90 -9.97 -6.06 -4.33
CA LEU A 90 -8.98 -6.74 -3.50
C LEU A 90 -7.97 -5.72 -2.99
N VAL A 91 -7.85 -5.61 -1.67
CA VAL A 91 -6.92 -4.65 -1.03
C VAL A 91 -5.70 -5.40 -0.50
N PHE A 92 -4.51 -4.98 -0.94
CA PHE A 92 -3.25 -5.41 -0.36
C PHE A 92 -2.70 -4.32 0.56
N VAL A 93 -2.50 -4.65 1.83
CA VAL A 93 -1.83 -3.75 2.78
C VAL A 93 -0.37 -4.18 2.91
N ALA A 94 0.53 -3.35 2.39
CA ALA A 94 1.96 -3.51 2.56
C ALA A 94 2.45 -2.48 3.60
N THR A 95 2.88 -2.95 4.76
CA THR A 95 3.30 -2.08 5.88
C THR A 95 4.60 -2.57 6.52
N ASP A 96 5.40 -1.62 7.02
CA ASP A 96 6.58 -1.88 7.84
C ASP A 96 6.38 -1.49 9.33
N ALA A 97 5.19 -1.00 9.69
CA ALA A 97 4.80 -0.55 11.03
C ALA A 97 3.42 -1.09 11.47
N GLU A 98 3.15 -1.03 12.78
CA GLU A 98 1.85 -1.38 13.37
C GLU A 98 0.80 -0.28 13.12
N PRO A 99 -0.50 -0.63 12.97
CA PRO A 99 -1.56 0.35 12.78
C PRO A 99 -1.79 1.15 14.07
N THR A 100 -2.02 2.46 13.92
CA THR A 100 -2.21 3.40 15.05
C THR A 100 -3.48 4.23 14.91
N ASN A 101 -3.98 4.73 16.05
CA ASN A 101 -5.11 5.64 16.12
C ASN A 101 -4.69 7.13 16.01
N GLU A 102 -5.61 8.05 16.27
CA GLU A 102 -5.36 9.50 16.19
C GLU A 102 -4.32 10.02 17.19
N SER A 103 -4.05 9.26 18.25
CA SER A 103 -3.10 9.59 19.31
C SER A 103 -1.79 8.78 19.21
N ASP A 104 -1.52 8.18 18.05
CA ASP A 104 -0.34 7.33 17.76
C ASP A 104 -0.19 6.10 18.67
N LYS A 105 -1.30 5.62 19.23
CA LYS A 105 -1.31 4.36 19.97
C LYS A 105 -1.71 3.23 19.05
N VAL A 106 -1.09 2.07 19.21
CA VAL A 106 -1.43 0.85 18.49
C VAL A 106 -2.93 0.55 18.64
N ASP A 107 -3.59 0.32 17.53
CA ASP A 107 -5.04 0.10 17.47
C ASP A 107 -5.41 -1.00 16.47
N LEU A 108 -5.08 -2.23 16.85
CA LEU A 108 -5.42 -3.44 16.08
C LEU A 108 -6.92 -3.71 16.07
N LYS A 109 -7.63 -3.35 17.14
CA LYS A 109 -9.06 -3.62 17.29
C LYS A 109 -9.89 -2.86 16.25
N SER A 110 -9.58 -1.59 16.01
CA SER A 110 -10.26 -0.82 14.97
C SER A 110 -10.00 -1.40 13.57
N LEU A 111 -8.80 -1.93 13.32
CA LEU A 111 -8.48 -2.62 12.07
C LEU A 111 -9.30 -3.91 11.92
N GLU A 112 -9.37 -4.73 12.96
CA GLU A 112 -10.13 -5.97 12.97
C GLU A 112 -11.61 -5.73 12.67
N ASN A 113 -12.24 -4.75 13.32
CA ASN A 113 -13.64 -4.41 13.10
C ASN A 113 -13.92 -4.08 11.62
N ILE A 114 -13.05 -3.28 10.99
CA ILE A 114 -13.20 -2.87 9.58
C ILE A 114 -13.05 -4.05 8.61
N MET A 115 -12.30 -5.08 8.98
CA MET A 115 -12.13 -6.26 8.14
C MET A 115 -13.27 -7.28 8.28
N THR A 116 -14.13 -7.13 9.30
CA THR A 116 -15.24 -8.05 9.58
C THR A 116 -16.63 -7.47 9.26
N ASP A 117 -16.72 -6.17 8.98
CA ASP A 117 -17.94 -5.47 8.55
C ASP A 117 -18.21 -5.68 7.04
#